data_AF-A0A381VM65-F1
#
_entry.id   AF-A0A381VM65-F1
#
_cell.length_a   1.000
_cell.length_b   1.000
_cell.length_c   1.000
_cell.angle_alpha   90.00
_cell.angle_beta   90.00
_cell.angle_gamma   90.00
#
_symmetry.space_group_name_H-M   'P 1'
#
loop_
_entity.id
_entity.type
_entity.pdbx_description
1 polymer ?
#
loop_
_entity_poly.entity_id
_entity_poly.type
_entity_poly.pdbx_seq_one_letter_code
_entity_poly.pdbx_strand_id
1 'polypeptide(L)' 'MACKKVDLTVASGCALANIPLFILEPDEYDKIKDGDEISLG' A
#
# COMPACT_ATOMS: atom_id res chain seq x y z
N MET A 1 1.73 1.33 -4.12
CA MET A 1 2.32 0.58 -2.99
C MET A 1 1.22 0.38 -1.96
N ALA A 2 0.97 -0.86 -1.54
CA ALA A 2 0.00 -1.17 -0.48
C ALA A 2 0.74 -1.77 0.71
N CYS A 3 0.40 -1.37 1.94
CA CYS A 3 1.08 -1.87 3.15
C CYS A 3 0.13 -1.87 4.35
N LYS A 4 0.37 -2.77 5.32
CA LYS A 4 -0.40 -2.85 6.59
C LYS A 4 -0.07 -1.70 7.54
N LYS A 5 1.14 -1.17 7.45
CA LYS A 5 1.66 -0.08 8.28
C LYS A 5 2.68 0.69 7.46
N VAL A 6 2.68 2.00 7.61
CA VAL A 6 3.65 2.89 6.96
C VAL A 6 4.37 3.72 8.00
N ASP A 7 5.67 3.90 7.80
CA ASP A 7 6.49 4.84 8.56
C ASP A 7 6.70 6.12 7.74
N LEU A 8 7.02 7.23 8.43
CA LEU A 8 7.13 8.55 7.80
C LEU A 8 8.14 8.58 6.64
N THR A 9 9.20 7.78 6.71
CA THR A 9 10.23 7.67 5.66
C THR A 9 9.71 7.03 4.38
N VAL A 10 8.81 6.05 4.50
CA VAL A 10 8.19 5.39 3.35
C VAL A 10 7.12 6.31 2.76
N ALA A 11 6.31 6.94 3.61
CA ALA A 11 5.31 7.90 3.15
C ALA A 11 5.95 9.09 2.40
N SER A 12 7.05 9.64 2.92
CA SER A 12 7.77 10.73 2.25
C SER A 12 8.44 10.27 0.95
N GLY A 13 9.05 9.09 0.93
CA GLY A 13 9.59 8.49 -0.29
C GLY A 13 8.54 8.31 -1.38
N CYS A 14 7.37 7.78 -1.03
CA CYS A 14 6.26 7.61 -1.97
C CYS A 14 5.71 8.95 -2.48
N ALA A 15 5.59 9.95 -1.60
CA ALA A 15 5.15 11.30 -2.00
C ALA A 15 6.13 11.96 -2.97
N LEU A 16 7.45 11.87 -2.71
CA LEU A 16 8.48 12.43 -3.58
C LEU A 16 8.55 11.71 -4.94
N ALA A 17 8.33 10.40 -4.95
CA ALA A 17 8.31 9.59 -6.17
C ALA A 17 6.98 9.66 -6.93
N ASN A 18 5.98 10.39 -6.43
CA ASN A 18 4.62 10.45 -6.96
C ASN A 18 3.98 9.05 -7.13
N ILE A 19 4.23 8.17 -6.15
CA ILE A 19 3.71 6.80 -6.13
C ILE A 19 2.50 6.76 -5.19
N PRO A 20 1.35 6.23 -5.64
CA PRO A 20 0.19 6.02 -4.78
C PRO A 20 0.54 5.09 -3.61
N LEU A 21 0.30 5.56 -2.39
CA LEU A 21 0.46 4.79 -1.16
C LEU A 21 -0.91 4.48 -0.58
N PHE A 22 -1.22 3.20 -0.41
CA PHE A 22 -2.43 2.71 0.21
C PHE A 22 -2.08 1.99 1.51
N ILE A 23 -2.78 2.35 2.59
CA ILE A 23 -2.67 1.68 3.88
C ILE A 23 -3.91 0.83 4.03
N LEU A 24 -3.72 -0.47 4.11
CA LEU A 24 -4.81 -1.44 4.21
C LEU A 24 -4.87 -2.00 5.63
N GLU A 25 -6.06 -2.36 6.08
CA GLU A 25 -6.20 -3.11 7.32
C GLU A 25 -5.54 -4.49 7.20
N PRO A 26 -5.06 -5.08 8.30
CA PRO A 26 -4.35 -6.37 8.26
C PRO A 26 -5.17 -7.47 7.57
N ASP A 27 -6.45 -7.58 7.93
CA ASP A 27 -7.39 -8.55 7.36
C ASP A 27 -7.65 -8.37 5.87
N GLU A 28 -7.62 -7.14 5.36
CA GLU A 28 -7.75 -6.85 3.93
C GLU A 28 -6.47 -7.24 3.20
N TYR A 29 -5.31 -6.89 3.76
CA TYR A 29 -4.02 -7.22 3.16
C TYR A 29 -3.75 -8.72 3.14
N ASP A 30 -4.13 -9.47 4.17
CA ASP A 30 -3.94 -10.93 4.22
C ASP A 30 -4.83 -11.70 3.22
N LYS A 31 -5.91 -11.08 2.72
CA LYS A 31 -6.75 -11.66 1.66
C LYS A 31 -6.16 -11.47 0.26
N ILE A 32 -5.24 -10.53 0.08
CA ILE A 32 -4.61 -10.22 -1.19
C ILE A 32 -3.52 -11.26 -1.44
N LYS A 33 -3.57 -11.91 -2.61
CA LYS A 33 -2.55 -12.87 -3.03
C LYS A 33 -1.71 -12.29 -4.15
N ASP A 34 -0.46 -12.74 -4.23
CA ASP A 34 0.41 -12.42 -5.37
C ASP A 34 -0.24 -12.88 -6.68
N GLY A 35 -0.38 -11.95 -7.62
CA GLY A 35 -1.05 -12.16 -8.90
C GLY A 35 -2.52 -11.72 -8.95
N ASP A 36 -3.10 -11.29 -7.82
CA ASP A 36 -4.42 -10.63 -7.84
C ASP A 36 -4.31 -9.19 -8.35
N GLU A 37 -5.16 -8.84 -9.31
CA GLU A 37 -5.34 -7.47 -9.76
C GLU A 37 -6.34 -6.76 -8.84
N ILE A 38 -5.80 -5.90 -7.98
CA ILE A 38 -6.59 -5.08 -7.05
C ILE A 38 -6.75 -3.67 -7.61
N SER A 39 -7.99 -3.26 -7.81
CA SER A 39 -8.32 -1.87 -8.14
C SER A 39 -8.58 -1.09 -6.86
N LEU A 40 -7.61 -0.30 -6.46
CA LEU A 40 -7.74 0.69 -5.40
C LEU A 40 -7.96 2.04 -6.10
N GLY A 41 -9.18 2.57 -6.00
CA GLY A 41 -9.68 3.70 -6.78
C GLY A 41 -8.95 5.01 -6.57
#